data_AF-A0A7X9BLD1-F1
#
_entry.id   AF-A0A7X9BLD1-F1
#
_cell.length_a   1.000
_cell.length_b   1.000
_cell.length_c   1.000
_cell.angle_alpha   90.00
_cell.angle_beta   90.00
_cell.angle_gamma   90.00
#
_symmetry.space_group_name_H-M   'P 1'
#
loop_
_entity.id
_entity.type
_entity.pdbx_description
1 polymer ?
#
loop_
_entity_poly.entity_id
_entity_poly.type
_entity_poly.pdbx_seq_one_letter_code
_entity_poly.pdbx_strand_id
1 'polypeptide(L)'
;MAKIGIPRTLAYFLYFPFCKEFFDSLGHEVVLSTPTSKAILDRGVKETVTDACIPIKLYHGHVADLIGKVDYIFAPRLVSFRKFGDFDTETLCPKFLGLPDMLRASIDDLSPIIDTRLHLRPGKKQLYLAGQEIGSILGDNPVQVKRAVTRARRVQKKFEKLLYEGMTPTEAMDVLYGDQPGPVNRVDDEAEFRIAVVGYPYIIYDPYVNVGLLKLLQREDARVYTQDMLSARKMAQAGRELPKQMFWYFSNRAVHGAVYFMKQDYIDGVIHVTAFACGPDAMVDRMMEFQAKKYGMPFMSIMVDEHTGEGGVKTRIEAFLDMLRYRRERDEN
;
A
#
# COMPACT_ATOMS: atom_id res chain seq x y z
N MET A 1 -1.75 -22.46 20.55
CA MET A 1 -2.49 -21.50 19.70
C MET A 1 -2.25 -20.12 20.26
N ALA A 2 -1.71 -19.21 19.45
CA ALA A 2 -1.38 -17.84 19.88
C ALA A 2 -2.20 -16.86 19.04
N LYS A 3 -2.51 -15.68 19.61
CA LYS A 3 -3.15 -14.56 18.94
C LYS A 3 -2.10 -13.61 18.39
N ILE A 4 -2.06 -13.48 17.06
CA ILE A 4 -1.08 -12.66 16.35
C ILE A 4 -1.77 -11.40 15.84
N GLY A 5 -1.38 -10.26 16.40
CA GLY A 5 -1.84 -8.94 16.00
C GLY A 5 -1.18 -8.46 14.71
N ILE A 6 -1.97 -8.11 13.71
CA ILE A 6 -1.49 -7.45 12.48
C ILE A 6 -2.14 -6.05 12.38
N PRO A 7 -1.33 -4.97 12.43
CA PRO A 7 -1.83 -3.61 12.19
C PRO A 7 -2.42 -3.46 10.79
N ARG A 8 -3.63 -2.90 10.66
CA ARG A 8 -4.32 -2.66 9.37
C ARG A 8 -3.78 -1.42 8.64
N THR A 9 -2.47 -1.31 8.48
CA THR A 9 -1.84 -0.23 7.72
C THR A 9 -0.49 -0.65 7.14
N LEU A 10 0.20 0.26 6.44
CA LEU A 10 1.47 0.01 5.75
C LEU A 10 1.41 -1.18 4.78
N ALA A 11 2.21 -2.22 5.04
CA ALA A 11 2.32 -3.41 4.20
C ALA A 11 1.06 -4.29 4.21
N TYR A 12 0.13 -4.06 5.15
CA TYR A 12 -1.14 -4.77 5.26
C TYR A 12 -1.87 -4.85 3.92
N PHE A 13 -2.03 -3.72 3.23
CA PHE A 13 -2.80 -3.64 1.98
C PHE A 13 -2.26 -4.54 0.87
N LEU A 14 -0.97 -4.88 0.85
CA LEU A 14 -0.41 -5.73 -0.22
C LEU A 14 -0.03 -7.15 0.23
N TYR A 15 0.21 -7.36 1.53
CA TYR A 15 0.79 -8.60 2.04
C TYR A 15 -0.02 -9.25 3.15
N PHE A 16 -1.16 -8.70 3.56
CA PHE A 16 -2.05 -9.35 4.52
C PHE A 16 -2.47 -10.76 4.08
N PRO A 17 -2.83 -11.03 2.80
CA PRO A 17 -3.26 -12.37 2.42
C PRO A 17 -2.19 -13.45 2.64
N PHE A 18 -0.92 -13.10 2.41
CA PHE A 18 0.20 -13.96 2.74
C PHE A 18 0.29 -14.21 4.25
N CYS A 19 0.27 -13.14 5.04
CA CYS A 19 0.44 -13.23 6.50
C CYS A 19 -0.69 -14.02 7.15
N LYS A 20 -1.94 -13.76 6.73
CA LYS A 20 -3.12 -14.45 7.22
C LYS A 20 -3.02 -15.96 6.97
N GLU A 21 -2.82 -16.36 5.71
CA GLU A 21 -2.71 -17.77 5.34
C GLU A 21 -1.53 -18.48 6.04
N PHE A 22 -0.42 -17.76 6.26
CA PHE A 22 0.75 -18.30 6.95
C PHE A 22 0.44 -18.64 8.41
N PHE A 23 -0.10 -17.70 9.19
CA PHE A 23 -0.42 -17.91 10.60
C PHE A 23 -1.60 -18.88 10.79
N ASP A 24 -2.65 -18.78 9.96
CA ASP A 24 -3.78 -19.70 10.00
C ASP A 24 -3.35 -21.15 9.71
N SER A 25 -2.45 -21.34 8.73
CA SER A 25 -1.90 -22.67 8.38
C SER A 25 -1.06 -23.29 9.50
N LEU A 26 -0.54 -22.47 10.41
CA LEU A 26 0.20 -22.90 11.60
C LEU A 26 -0.74 -23.13 12.80
N GLY A 27 -2.01 -22.75 12.71
CA GLY A 27 -2.98 -22.89 13.79
C GLY A 27 -2.95 -21.74 14.80
N HIS A 28 -2.48 -20.57 14.40
CA HIS A 28 -2.56 -19.34 15.18
C HIS A 28 -3.73 -18.49 14.72
N GLU A 29 -4.30 -17.70 15.63
CA GLU A 29 -5.39 -16.77 15.32
C GLU A 29 -4.80 -15.43 14.88
N VAL A 30 -5.25 -14.91 13.73
CA VAL A 30 -4.86 -13.58 13.28
C VAL A 30 -5.90 -12.56 13.73
N VAL A 31 -5.47 -11.61 14.54
CA VAL A 31 -6.29 -10.50 15.03
C VAL A 31 -5.85 -9.22 14.33
N LEU A 32 -6.80 -8.53 13.71
CA LEU A 32 -6.55 -7.25 13.08
C LEU A 32 -6.87 -6.11 14.03
N SER A 33 -6.13 -5.00 13.93
CA SER A 33 -6.58 -3.74 14.53
C SER A 33 -7.89 -3.29 13.87
N THR A 34 -8.63 -2.42 14.55
CA THR A 34 -9.85 -1.83 13.97
C THR A 34 -9.53 -1.02 12.70
N PRO A 35 -10.50 -0.81 11.78
CA PRO A 35 -10.31 0.11 10.67
C PRO A 35 -9.84 1.48 11.15
N THR A 36 -9.01 2.14 10.33
CA THR A 36 -8.51 3.48 10.66
C THR A 36 -9.67 4.43 10.95
N SER A 37 -9.54 5.16 12.04
CA SER A 37 -10.50 6.13 12.52
C SER A 37 -9.77 7.29 13.18
N LYS A 38 -10.50 8.36 13.50
CA LYS A 38 -9.94 9.49 14.26
C LYS A 38 -9.32 9.03 15.58
N ALA A 39 -9.94 8.09 16.28
CA ALA A 39 -9.40 7.55 17.52
C ALA A 39 -8.05 6.83 17.32
N ILE A 40 -7.89 6.10 16.21
CA ILE A 40 -6.62 5.46 15.87
C ILE A 40 -5.56 6.51 15.54
N LEU A 41 -5.91 7.53 14.75
CA LEU A 41 -4.99 8.60 14.41
C LEU A 41 -4.56 9.40 15.65
N ASP A 42 -5.50 9.84 16.49
CA ASP A 42 -5.23 10.61 17.70
C ASP A 42 -4.34 9.83 18.67
N ARG A 43 -4.59 8.52 18.82
CA ARG A 43 -3.72 7.63 19.59
C ARG A 43 -2.33 7.54 18.95
N GLY A 44 -2.27 7.38 17.64
CA GLY A 44 -1.01 7.37 16.90
C GLY A 44 -0.18 8.63 17.05
N VAL A 45 -0.82 9.81 17.01
CA VAL A 45 -0.17 11.12 17.23
C VAL A 45 0.39 11.20 18.66
N LYS A 46 -0.35 10.69 19.65
CA LYS A 46 0.09 10.68 21.05
C LYS A 46 1.29 9.75 21.27
N GLU A 47 1.24 8.55 20.71
CA GLU A 47 2.23 7.49 20.94
C GLU A 47 3.48 7.59 20.04
N THR A 48 3.54 8.54 19.09
CA THR A 48 4.65 8.68 18.13
C THR A 48 5.32 10.03 18.27
N VAL A 49 6.59 10.11 17.85
CA VAL A 49 7.28 11.40 17.69
C VAL A 49 6.57 12.33 16.71
N THR A 50 6.56 13.63 17.02
CA THR A 50 5.83 14.67 16.27
C THR A 50 6.21 14.73 14.80
N ASP A 51 7.52 14.61 14.49
CA ASP A 51 8.07 14.69 13.13
C ASP A 51 7.89 13.39 12.30
N ALA A 52 7.18 12.40 12.84
CA ALA A 52 6.83 11.23 12.07
C ALA A 52 5.80 11.57 10.99
N CYS A 53 5.88 10.88 9.86
CA CYS A 53 4.85 11.02 8.81
C CYS A 53 3.57 10.30 9.25
N ILE A 54 2.44 10.72 8.69
CA ILE A 54 1.10 10.15 8.94
C ILE A 54 1.09 8.61 8.95
N PRO A 55 1.68 7.90 7.97
CA PRO A 55 1.65 6.44 7.95
C PRO A 55 2.29 5.79 9.18
N ILE A 56 3.30 6.43 9.75
CA ILE A 56 4.00 5.92 10.93
C ILE A 56 3.20 6.22 12.20
N LYS A 57 2.59 7.41 12.29
CA LYS A 57 1.66 7.74 13.39
C LYS A 57 0.50 6.76 13.40
N LEU A 58 -0.13 6.50 12.25
CA LEU A 58 -1.19 5.50 12.10
C LEU A 58 -0.73 4.10 12.51
N TYR A 59 0.50 3.71 12.16
CA TYR A 59 1.02 2.41 12.56
C TYR A 59 1.10 2.26 14.09
N HIS A 60 1.56 3.28 14.82
CA HIS A 60 1.56 3.27 16.29
C HIS A 60 0.13 3.24 16.84
N GLY A 61 -0.79 4.00 16.27
CA GLY A 61 -2.21 3.98 16.66
C GLY A 61 -2.84 2.60 16.50
N HIS A 62 -2.58 1.93 15.37
CA HIS A 62 -3.05 0.57 15.11
C HIS A 62 -2.43 -0.47 16.05
N VAL A 63 -1.14 -0.32 16.37
CA VAL A 63 -0.47 -1.19 17.34
C VAL A 63 -1.03 -0.97 18.75
N ALA A 64 -1.26 0.28 19.13
CA ALA A 64 -1.85 0.62 20.42
C ALA A 64 -3.33 0.17 20.54
N ASP A 65 -4.03 -0.05 19.43
CA ASP A 65 -5.35 -0.71 19.44
C ASP A 65 -5.26 -2.22 19.68
N LEU A 66 -4.13 -2.86 19.40
CA LEU A 66 -3.92 -4.30 19.58
C LEU A 66 -3.45 -4.68 20.99
N ILE A 67 -2.97 -3.71 21.78
CA ILE A 67 -2.51 -3.94 23.17
C ILE A 67 -3.63 -4.59 23.99
N GLY A 68 -3.26 -5.63 24.75
CA GLY A 68 -4.18 -6.40 25.59
C GLY A 68 -5.13 -7.34 24.82
N LYS A 69 -5.12 -7.35 23.48
CA LYS A 69 -5.95 -8.23 22.64
C LYS A 69 -5.18 -9.41 22.04
N VAL A 70 -3.85 -9.34 22.01
CA VAL A 70 -2.99 -10.28 21.29
C VAL A 70 -1.76 -10.69 22.10
N ASP A 71 -1.28 -11.91 21.87
CA ASP A 71 -0.09 -12.46 22.51
C ASP A 71 1.18 -11.92 21.85
N TYR A 72 1.14 -11.69 20.54
CA TYR A 72 2.26 -11.15 19.76
C TYR A 72 1.79 -10.08 18.79
N ILE A 73 2.63 -9.07 18.57
CA ILE A 73 2.45 -8.10 17.48
C ILE A 73 3.38 -8.48 16.32
N PHE A 74 2.83 -8.68 15.14
CA PHE A 74 3.62 -8.94 13.94
C PHE A 74 4.06 -7.61 13.29
N ALA A 75 5.30 -7.22 13.55
CA ALA A 75 5.93 -6.03 12.99
C ALA A 75 7.31 -6.41 12.42
N PRO A 76 7.36 -7.11 11.27
CA PRO A 76 8.63 -7.54 10.70
C PRO A 76 9.46 -6.36 10.19
N ARG A 77 10.79 -6.51 10.23
CA ARG A 77 11.70 -5.54 9.61
C ARG A 77 11.81 -5.81 8.12
N LEU A 78 11.21 -4.94 7.33
CA LEU A 78 11.20 -5.09 5.88
C LEU A 78 12.47 -4.49 5.26
N VAL A 79 13.42 -5.37 4.89
CA VAL A 79 14.76 -4.93 4.49
C VAL A 79 14.89 -4.67 2.98
N SER A 80 14.45 -5.61 2.16
CA SER A 80 14.62 -5.51 0.70
C SER A 80 13.58 -6.35 -0.03
N PHE A 81 13.07 -5.85 -1.15
CA PHE A 81 11.97 -6.48 -1.89
C PHE A 81 12.39 -7.14 -3.19
N ARG A 82 13.24 -6.49 -3.99
CA ARG A 82 13.71 -7.04 -5.26
C ARG A 82 15.10 -6.54 -5.62
N LYS A 83 15.78 -7.28 -6.49
CA LYS A 83 16.93 -6.75 -7.24
C LYS A 83 16.37 -5.98 -8.44
N PHE A 84 16.48 -4.66 -8.40
CA PHE A 84 15.92 -3.80 -9.44
C PHE A 84 16.61 -2.44 -9.42
N GLY A 85 16.75 -1.84 -10.60
CA GLY A 85 17.21 -0.48 -10.79
C GLY A 85 18.71 -0.25 -10.54
N ASP A 86 19.09 1.02 -10.50
CA ASP A 86 20.48 1.49 -10.52
C ASP A 86 21.30 1.07 -9.28
N PHE A 87 20.63 0.66 -8.20
CA PHE A 87 21.25 0.29 -6.93
C PHE A 87 21.32 -1.23 -6.69
N ASP A 88 20.95 -2.04 -7.69
CA ASP A 88 20.88 -3.52 -7.61
C ASP A 88 20.00 -4.09 -6.48
N THR A 89 19.31 -3.22 -5.73
CA THR A 89 18.40 -3.57 -4.64
C THR A 89 17.40 -2.43 -4.43
N GLU A 90 16.16 -2.80 -4.21
CA GLU A 90 15.15 -1.88 -3.67
C GLU A 90 14.88 -2.22 -2.20
N THR A 91 14.89 -1.19 -1.38
CA THR A 91 14.60 -1.27 0.05
C THR A 91 13.32 -0.50 0.37
N LEU A 92 12.89 -0.50 1.63
CA LEU A 92 11.83 0.41 2.08
C LEU A 92 12.42 1.64 2.76
N CYS A 93 11.56 2.63 2.99
CA CYS A 93 11.93 3.79 3.80
C CYS A 93 12.56 3.29 5.12
N PRO A 94 13.65 3.93 5.62
CA PRO A 94 14.33 3.48 6.84
C PRO A 94 13.40 3.31 8.05
N LYS A 95 12.27 4.04 8.08
CA LYS A 95 11.25 3.87 9.12
C LYS A 95 10.68 2.44 9.15
N PHE A 96 10.53 1.74 8.02
CA PHE A 96 10.11 0.32 7.98
C PHE A 96 11.11 -0.63 8.65
N LEU A 97 12.40 -0.32 8.60
CA LEU A 97 13.43 -1.10 9.29
C LEU A 97 13.42 -0.84 10.79
N GLY A 98 13.18 0.42 11.18
CA GLY A 98 13.13 0.88 12.56
C GLY A 98 11.77 0.68 13.24
N LEU A 99 10.70 0.28 12.53
CA LEU A 99 9.35 0.17 13.07
C LEU A 99 9.30 -0.53 14.44
N PRO A 100 9.90 -1.72 14.63
CA PRO A 100 9.81 -2.42 15.90
C PRO A 100 10.52 -1.70 17.04
N ASP A 101 11.62 -1.01 16.74
CA ASP A 101 12.37 -0.25 17.76
C ASP A 101 11.62 1.03 18.12
N MET A 102 11.00 1.69 17.13
CA MET A 102 10.15 2.86 17.37
C MET A 102 9.00 2.50 18.31
N LEU A 103 8.30 1.39 18.05
CA LEU A 103 7.21 0.92 18.90
C LEU A 103 7.69 0.64 20.34
N ARG A 104 8.80 -0.09 20.51
CA ARG A 104 9.36 -0.41 21.83
C ARG A 104 9.79 0.85 22.60
N ALA A 105 10.21 1.90 21.89
CA ALA A 105 10.69 3.12 22.50
C ALA A 105 9.56 4.08 22.90
N SER A 106 8.39 3.96 22.28
CA SER A 106 7.32 4.96 22.41
C SER A 106 6.00 4.45 22.98
N ILE A 107 5.79 3.14 23.04
CA ILE A 107 4.56 2.52 23.55
C ILE A 107 4.88 1.67 24.78
N ASP A 108 4.24 2.01 25.90
CA ASP A 108 4.26 1.21 27.12
C ASP A 108 3.35 -0.04 27.02
N ASP A 109 3.61 -1.06 27.85
CA ASP A 109 2.82 -2.31 27.92
C ASP A 109 2.63 -3.06 26.58
N LEU A 110 3.64 -2.98 25.72
CA LEU A 110 3.59 -3.58 24.39
C LEU A 110 3.71 -5.12 24.44
N SER A 111 2.75 -5.82 23.80
CA SER A 111 2.88 -7.27 23.59
C SER A 111 4.18 -7.60 22.83
N PRO A 112 4.82 -8.76 23.08
CA PRO A 112 6.04 -9.18 22.39
C PRO A 112 5.95 -9.03 20.87
N ILE A 113 6.94 -8.36 20.27
CA ILE A 113 6.98 -8.11 18.83
C ILE A 113 7.71 -9.25 18.11
N ILE A 114 7.10 -9.78 17.07
CA ILE A 114 7.78 -10.62 16.05
C ILE A 114 8.41 -9.68 15.02
N ASP A 115 9.69 -9.36 15.19
CA ASP A 115 10.44 -8.40 14.37
C ASP A 115 11.44 -9.04 13.40
N THR A 116 11.18 -10.28 13.00
CA THR A 116 11.97 -11.04 12.04
C THR A 116 12.31 -10.22 10.81
N ARG A 117 13.57 -10.30 10.38
CA ARG A 117 14.09 -9.56 9.22
C ARG A 117 13.62 -10.21 7.93
N LEU A 118 12.73 -9.54 7.22
CA LEU A 118 12.24 -10.01 5.93
C LEU A 118 13.11 -9.46 4.80
N HIS A 119 13.99 -10.35 4.32
CA HIS A 119 14.67 -10.19 3.04
C HIS A 119 13.83 -10.86 1.96
N LEU A 120 12.99 -10.07 1.29
CA LEU A 120 12.11 -10.52 0.21
C LEU A 120 12.79 -10.53 -1.17
N ARG A 121 14.11 -10.30 -1.21
CA ARG A 121 14.96 -10.53 -2.39
C ARG A 121 14.59 -11.85 -3.06
N PRO A 122 14.72 -11.95 -4.40
CA PRO A 122 14.29 -13.14 -5.13
C PRO A 122 15.11 -14.36 -4.70
N GLY A 123 14.56 -15.12 -3.75
CA GLY A 123 15.11 -16.35 -3.25
C GLY A 123 14.09 -17.05 -2.37
N LYS A 124 13.55 -18.17 -2.86
CA LYS A 124 12.60 -19.01 -2.10
C LYS A 124 13.18 -19.42 -0.73
N LYS A 125 14.51 -19.46 -0.61
CA LYS A 125 15.26 -19.78 0.59
C LYS A 125 15.10 -18.72 1.69
N GLN A 126 15.24 -17.42 1.41
CA GLN A 126 15.15 -16.39 2.46
C GLN A 126 13.76 -16.33 3.09
N LEU A 127 12.71 -16.40 2.28
CA LEU A 127 11.34 -16.42 2.80
C LEU A 127 11.08 -17.65 3.68
N TYR A 128 11.66 -18.81 3.34
CA TYR A 128 11.57 -19.99 4.18
C TYR A 128 12.35 -19.84 5.49
N LEU A 129 13.56 -19.27 5.45
CA LEU A 129 14.35 -18.99 6.66
C LEU A 129 13.62 -18.04 7.60
N ALA A 130 13.03 -16.97 7.08
CA ALA A 130 12.19 -16.08 7.88
C ALA A 130 10.97 -16.79 8.47
N GLY A 131 10.31 -17.65 7.69
CA GLY A 131 9.22 -18.49 8.19
C GLY A 131 9.67 -19.43 9.32
N GLN A 132 10.88 -20.00 9.22
CA GLN A 132 11.45 -20.85 10.27
C GLN A 132 11.76 -20.08 11.55
N GLU A 133 12.29 -18.86 11.43
CA GLU A 133 12.52 -17.98 12.57
C GLU A 133 11.21 -17.65 13.28
N ILE A 134 10.18 -17.22 12.53
CA ILE A 134 8.86 -16.92 13.09
C ILE A 134 8.24 -18.16 13.73
N GLY A 135 8.27 -19.31 13.05
CA GLY A 135 7.75 -20.56 13.60
C GLY A 135 8.51 -21.00 14.85
N SER A 136 9.83 -20.76 14.93
CA SER A 136 10.61 -21.06 16.14
C SER A 136 10.20 -20.16 17.32
N ILE A 137 9.84 -18.90 17.08
CA ILE A 137 9.33 -17.99 18.11
C ILE A 137 7.98 -18.51 18.65
N LEU A 138 7.15 -19.06 17.76
CA LEU A 138 5.80 -19.55 18.07
C LEU A 138 5.74 -21.01 18.55
N GLY A 139 6.85 -21.74 18.49
CA GLY A 139 6.94 -23.15 18.89
C GLY A 139 6.48 -24.15 17.82
N ASP A 140 6.44 -23.76 16.55
CA ASP A 140 5.95 -24.56 15.43
C ASP A 140 6.98 -25.56 14.87
N ASN A 141 6.47 -26.64 14.29
CA ASN A 141 7.30 -27.63 13.60
C ASN A 141 7.83 -27.07 12.25
N PRO A 142 9.14 -27.19 11.94
CA PRO A 142 9.72 -26.78 10.66
C PRO A 142 9.01 -27.33 9.41
N VAL A 143 8.45 -28.54 9.48
CA VAL A 143 7.70 -29.16 8.37
C VAL A 143 6.36 -28.45 8.17
N GLN A 144 5.67 -28.08 9.25
CA GLN A 144 4.43 -27.29 9.20
C GLN A 144 4.71 -25.90 8.64
N VAL A 145 5.78 -25.24 9.12
CA VAL A 145 6.25 -23.95 8.59
C VAL A 145 6.49 -24.00 7.08
N LYS A 146 7.18 -25.03 6.58
CA LYS A 146 7.42 -25.18 5.13
C LYS A 146 6.11 -25.25 4.33
N ARG A 147 5.14 -25.99 4.84
CA ARG A 147 3.81 -26.14 4.23
C ARG A 147 3.06 -24.81 4.28
N ALA A 148 3.06 -24.13 5.42
CA ALA A 148 2.43 -22.82 5.62
C ALA A 148 3.00 -21.76 4.65
N VAL A 149 4.33 -21.61 4.56
CA VAL A 149 4.96 -20.70 3.59
C VAL A 149 4.55 -21.03 2.16
N THR A 150 4.48 -22.32 1.81
CA THR A 150 4.09 -22.72 0.46
C THR A 150 2.64 -22.38 0.15
N ARG A 151 1.72 -22.56 1.11
CA ARG A 151 0.31 -22.17 0.99
C ARG A 151 0.14 -20.67 0.90
N ALA A 152 0.75 -19.91 1.81
CA ALA A 152 0.75 -18.45 1.82
C ALA A 152 1.22 -17.85 0.49
N ARG A 153 2.27 -18.41 -0.12
CA ARG A 153 2.73 -18.00 -1.45
C ARG A 153 1.70 -18.25 -2.55
N ARG A 154 0.91 -19.31 -2.47
CA ARG A 154 -0.14 -19.61 -3.46
C ARG A 154 -1.29 -18.61 -3.33
N VAL A 155 -1.71 -18.30 -2.11
CA VAL A 155 -2.73 -17.29 -1.83
C VAL A 155 -2.27 -15.91 -2.29
N GLN A 156 -1.03 -15.51 -1.97
CA GLN A 156 -0.47 -14.24 -2.43
C GLN A 156 -0.45 -14.12 -3.96
N LYS A 157 -0.13 -15.18 -4.69
CA LYS A 157 -0.20 -15.17 -6.16
C LYS A 157 -1.61 -15.03 -6.71
N LYS A 158 -2.61 -15.63 -6.04
CA LYS A 158 -4.02 -15.46 -6.40
C LYS A 158 -4.44 -14.01 -6.18
N PHE A 159 -4.07 -13.43 -5.04
CA PHE A 159 -4.29 -12.02 -4.72
C PHE A 159 -3.69 -11.09 -5.78
N GLU A 160 -2.40 -11.27 -6.12
CA GLU A 160 -1.72 -10.49 -7.16
C GLU A 160 -2.43 -10.61 -8.53
N LYS A 161 -2.96 -11.79 -8.87
CA LYS A 161 -3.72 -11.99 -10.11
C LYS A 161 -5.00 -11.15 -10.12
N LEU A 162 -5.75 -11.13 -9.02
CA LEU A 162 -6.97 -10.31 -8.89
C LEU A 162 -6.66 -8.82 -9.04
N LEU A 163 -5.54 -8.34 -8.47
CA LEU A 163 -5.10 -6.96 -8.67
C LEU A 163 -4.84 -6.68 -10.16
N TYR A 164 -4.14 -7.57 -10.86
CA TYR A 164 -3.85 -7.42 -12.29
C TYR A 164 -5.09 -7.48 -13.19
N GLU A 165 -6.20 -8.05 -12.69
CA GLU A 165 -7.51 -8.05 -13.32
C GLU A 165 -8.30 -6.74 -13.05
N GLY A 166 -7.69 -5.75 -12.38
CA GLY A 166 -8.25 -4.42 -12.16
C GLY A 166 -8.99 -4.23 -10.84
N MET A 167 -8.76 -5.12 -9.86
CA MET A 167 -9.30 -4.95 -8.51
C MET A 167 -8.38 -4.13 -7.62
N THR A 168 -8.98 -3.38 -6.71
CA THR A 168 -8.26 -2.80 -5.57
C THR A 168 -7.92 -3.89 -4.55
N PRO A 169 -6.90 -3.68 -3.69
CA PRO A 169 -6.60 -4.60 -2.59
C PRO A 169 -7.77 -4.94 -1.67
N THR A 170 -8.64 -3.98 -1.38
CA THR A 170 -9.82 -4.22 -0.54
C THR A 170 -10.80 -5.17 -1.23
N GLU A 171 -11.11 -4.93 -2.51
CA GLU A 171 -11.99 -5.80 -3.30
C GLU A 171 -11.40 -7.20 -3.47
N ALA A 172 -10.09 -7.29 -3.76
CA ALA A 172 -9.42 -8.57 -3.91
C ALA A 172 -9.36 -9.37 -2.59
N MET A 173 -9.29 -8.70 -1.43
CA MET A 173 -9.40 -9.36 -0.12
C MET A 173 -10.82 -9.85 0.14
N ASP A 174 -11.85 -9.08 -0.23
CA ASP A 174 -13.25 -9.47 -0.08
C ASP A 174 -13.59 -10.70 -0.96
N VAL A 175 -12.99 -10.82 -2.14
CA VAL A 175 -13.12 -12.02 -3.01
C VAL A 175 -12.38 -13.23 -2.43
N LEU A 176 -11.23 -13.04 -1.76
CA LEU A 176 -10.43 -14.14 -1.22
C LEU A 176 -10.98 -14.70 0.09
N TYR A 177 -11.57 -13.85 0.92
CA TYR A 177 -11.96 -14.18 2.29
C TYR A 177 -13.45 -13.99 2.59
N GLY A 178 -14.18 -13.27 1.74
CA GLY A 178 -15.63 -13.12 1.82
C GLY A 178 -16.35 -13.98 0.78
N ASP A 179 -17.68 -13.84 0.75
CA ASP A 179 -18.57 -14.57 -0.16
C ASP A 179 -18.87 -13.81 -1.46
N GLN A 180 -18.07 -12.78 -1.78
CA GLN A 180 -18.28 -11.98 -2.99
C GLN A 180 -17.84 -12.77 -4.23
N PRO A 181 -18.63 -12.78 -5.32
CA PRO A 181 -18.20 -13.42 -6.55
C PRO A 181 -16.90 -12.78 -7.05
N GLY A 182 -16.04 -13.61 -7.66
CA GLY A 182 -14.81 -13.18 -8.31
C GLY A 182 -15.07 -12.16 -9.42
N PRO A 183 -14.02 -11.72 -10.15
CA PRO A 183 -14.07 -10.55 -11.02
C PRO A 183 -15.34 -10.49 -11.85
N VAL A 184 -16.24 -9.57 -11.48
CA VAL A 184 -17.28 -9.12 -12.39
C VAL A 184 -16.50 -8.44 -13.50
N ASN A 185 -16.60 -8.97 -14.71
CA ASN A 185 -15.99 -8.43 -15.91
C ASN A 185 -16.31 -6.93 -15.97
N ARG A 186 -15.37 -6.07 -15.54
CA ARG A 186 -15.44 -4.60 -15.67
C ARG A 186 -15.09 -4.24 -17.11
N VAL A 187 -15.82 -4.85 -18.04
CA VAL A 187 -15.77 -4.56 -19.47
C VAL A 187 -16.33 -3.16 -19.62
N ASP A 188 -15.46 -2.24 -20.04
CA ASP A 188 -15.78 -0.93 -20.62
C ASP A 188 -17.07 -0.27 -20.10
N ASP A 189 -17.10 0.11 -18.82
CA ASP A 189 -18.06 1.13 -18.38
C ASP A 189 -17.80 2.41 -19.20
N GLU A 190 -18.88 3.01 -19.71
CA GLU A 190 -18.98 4.33 -20.35
C GLU A 190 -18.65 5.47 -19.36
N ALA A 191 -17.64 5.28 -18.51
CA ALA A 191 -17.22 6.25 -17.52
C ALA A 191 -16.74 7.52 -18.23
N GLU A 192 -17.23 8.67 -17.78
CA GLU A 192 -16.86 9.99 -18.29
C GLU A 192 -15.33 10.18 -18.34
N PHE A 193 -14.62 9.76 -17.29
CA PHE A 193 -13.17 9.88 -17.18
C PHE A 193 -12.50 8.60 -16.70
N ARG A 194 -11.25 8.40 -17.12
CA ARG A 194 -10.36 7.33 -16.68
C ARG A 194 -9.16 7.96 -15.97
N ILE A 195 -9.17 7.85 -14.64
CA ILE A 195 -8.22 8.53 -13.76
C ILE A 195 -7.27 7.51 -13.14
N ALA A 196 -5.96 7.76 -13.27
CA ALA A 196 -4.96 6.98 -12.59
C ALA A 196 -4.66 7.58 -11.20
N VAL A 197 -4.81 6.78 -10.14
CA VAL A 197 -4.46 7.15 -8.77
C VAL A 197 -3.20 6.39 -8.35
N VAL A 198 -2.14 7.14 -8.05
CA VAL A 198 -0.79 6.64 -7.72
C VAL A 198 -0.31 7.23 -6.39
N GLY A 199 0.64 6.59 -5.73
CA GLY A 199 1.04 6.93 -4.35
C GLY A 199 1.38 5.70 -3.53
N TYR A 200 1.41 5.77 -2.20
CA TYR A 200 1.70 4.57 -1.39
C TYR A 200 0.42 3.78 -1.07
N PRO A 201 0.46 2.42 -1.07
CA PRO A 201 -0.76 1.61 -0.88
C PRO A 201 -1.56 1.96 0.37
N TYR A 202 -0.86 2.25 1.47
CA TYR A 202 -1.47 2.61 2.76
C TYR A 202 -2.02 4.04 2.83
N ILE A 203 -1.81 4.83 1.79
CA ILE A 203 -2.45 6.13 1.59
C ILE A 203 -3.61 5.96 0.60
N ILE A 204 -3.39 5.23 -0.50
CA ILE A 204 -4.41 5.04 -1.55
C ILE A 204 -5.60 4.19 -1.09
N TYR A 205 -5.38 3.16 -0.27
CA TYR A 205 -6.43 2.16 0.04
C TYR A 205 -7.02 2.30 1.44
N ASP A 206 -6.50 3.21 2.26
CA ASP A 206 -7.08 3.51 3.56
C ASP A 206 -8.14 4.61 3.40
N PRO A 207 -9.45 4.28 3.56
CA PRO A 207 -10.53 5.22 3.29
C PRO A 207 -10.57 6.39 4.27
N TYR A 208 -10.01 6.24 5.47
CA TYR A 208 -9.93 7.36 6.42
C TYR A 208 -8.84 8.34 5.99
N VAL A 209 -7.70 7.83 5.54
CA VAL A 209 -6.52 8.64 5.19
C VAL A 209 -6.73 9.45 3.92
N ASN A 210 -7.25 8.83 2.86
CA ASN A 210 -7.55 9.52 1.60
C ASN A 210 -8.94 10.12 1.55
N VAL A 211 -9.70 10.03 2.65
CA VAL A 211 -11.04 10.57 2.78
C VAL A 211 -12.02 10.02 1.73
N GLY A 212 -11.89 8.72 1.45
CA GLY A 212 -12.73 8.03 0.47
C GLY A 212 -12.50 8.44 -0.98
N LEU A 213 -11.33 9.02 -1.32
CA LEU A 213 -10.94 9.47 -2.67
C LEU A 213 -11.42 8.54 -3.79
N LEU A 214 -11.15 7.24 -3.68
CA LEU A 214 -11.49 6.27 -4.72
C LEU A 214 -13.01 6.16 -4.94
N LYS A 215 -13.78 6.20 -3.85
CA LYS A 215 -15.26 6.16 -3.92
C LYS A 215 -15.82 7.48 -4.43
N LEU A 216 -15.18 8.60 -4.11
CA LEU A 216 -15.58 9.90 -4.61
C LEU A 216 -15.40 9.98 -6.14
N LEU A 217 -14.24 9.57 -6.66
CA LEU A 217 -14.01 9.47 -8.11
C LEU A 217 -15.05 8.59 -8.80
N GLN A 218 -15.37 7.43 -8.22
CA GLN A 218 -16.41 6.54 -8.76
C GLN A 218 -17.81 7.18 -8.76
N ARG A 219 -18.13 8.06 -7.79
CA ARG A 219 -19.41 8.79 -7.75
C ARG A 219 -19.48 9.91 -8.79
N GLU A 220 -18.34 10.48 -9.15
CA GLU A 220 -18.19 11.48 -10.22
C GLU A 220 -17.99 10.81 -11.60
N ASP A 221 -18.49 9.59 -11.78
CA ASP A 221 -18.40 8.80 -13.01
C ASP A 221 -16.97 8.62 -13.57
N ALA A 222 -15.97 8.63 -12.69
CA ALA A 222 -14.58 8.39 -13.05
C ALA A 222 -14.15 6.94 -12.73
N ARG A 223 -13.68 6.23 -13.76
CA ARG A 223 -13.05 4.91 -13.61
C ARG A 223 -11.63 5.07 -13.07
N VAL A 224 -11.35 4.38 -11.97
CA VAL A 224 -10.05 4.48 -11.28
C VAL A 224 -9.11 3.34 -11.66
N TYR A 225 -7.88 3.69 -12.03
CA TYR A 225 -6.76 2.78 -12.23
C TYR A 225 -5.70 3.03 -11.17
N THR A 226 -5.11 1.97 -10.60
CA THR A 226 -4.00 2.13 -9.66
C THR A 226 -2.76 1.38 -10.11
N GLN A 227 -1.60 1.82 -9.65
CA GLN A 227 -0.31 1.18 -9.95
C GLN A 227 -0.23 -0.30 -9.52
N ASP A 228 -1.07 -0.73 -8.56
CA ASP A 228 -1.06 -2.11 -8.07
C ASP A 228 -1.82 -3.06 -9.00
N MET A 229 -2.60 -2.52 -9.93
CA MET A 229 -3.18 -3.27 -11.05
C MET A 229 -2.17 -3.56 -12.16
N LEU A 230 -0.96 -2.99 -12.08
CA LEU A 230 0.08 -3.20 -13.07
C LEU A 230 0.96 -4.40 -12.73
N SER A 231 1.18 -5.26 -13.73
CA SER A 231 2.11 -6.37 -13.60
C SER A 231 3.54 -5.88 -13.39
N ALA A 232 4.36 -6.70 -12.72
CA ALA A 232 5.76 -6.40 -12.49
C ALA A 232 6.54 -6.07 -13.79
N ARG A 233 6.15 -6.68 -14.91
CA ARG A 233 6.74 -6.42 -16.24
C ARG A 233 6.42 -5.02 -16.74
N LYS A 234 5.15 -4.58 -16.67
CA LYS A 234 4.74 -3.22 -17.07
C LYS A 234 5.47 -2.16 -16.23
N MET A 235 5.51 -2.38 -14.91
CA MET A 235 6.23 -1.51 -13.96
C MET A 235 7.73 -1.42 -14.25
N ALA A 236 8.36 -2.54 -14.60
CA ALA A 236 9.78 -2.57 -14.94
C ALA A 236 10.08 -1.82 -16.25
N GLN A 237 9.19 -1.91 -17.24
CA GLN A 237 9.34 -1.21 -18.51
C GLN A 237 9.21 0.30 -18.34
N ALA A 238 8.18 0.76 -17.63
CA ALA A 238 7.98 2.19 -17.37
C ALA A 238 9.13 2.79 -16.53
N GLY A 239 9.67 2.04 -15.57
CA GLY A 239 10.83 2.47 -14.79
C GLY A 239 12.03 2.83 -15.66
N ARG A 240 12.35 2.04 -16.70
CA ARG A 240 13.54 2.25 -17.56
C ARG A 240 13.58 3.61 -18.29
N GLU A 241 12.46 4.32 -18.38
CA GLU A 241 12.40 5.63 -19.03
C GLU A 241 12.82 6.79 -18.10
N LEU A 242 12.87 6.53 -16.79
CA LEU A 242 13.35 7.50 -15.83
C LEU A 242 14.87 7.62 -15.92
N PRO A 243 15.41 8.85 -15.82
CA PRO A 243 16.87 9.06 -15.87
C PRO A 243 17.59 8.38 -14.71
N LYS A 244 16.90 8.18 -13.58
CA LYS A 244 17.36 7.40 -12.43
C LYS A 244 16.18 6.70 -11.77
N GLN A 245 16.44 5.50 -11.27
CA GLN A 245 15.52 4.80 -10.38
C GLN A 245 15.67 5.31 -8.95
N MET A 246 14.60 5.25 -8.17
CA MET A 246 14.67 5.53 -6.74
C MET A 246 15.23 4.33 -5.97
N PHE A 247 15.69 4.58 -4.76
CA PHE A 247 16.17 3.54 -3.86
C PHE A 247 15.03 2.76 -3.18
N TRP A 248 13.87 3.40 -3.02
CA TRP A 248 12.74 2.88 -2.24
C TRP A 248 11.69 2.19 -3.13
N TYR A 249 11.29 0.99 -2.72
CA TYR A 249 10.35 0.13 -3.45
C TYR A 249 9.01 0.81 -3.73
N PHE A 250 8.35 1.38 -2.72
CA PHE A 250 7.05 2.03 -2.91
C PHE A 250 7.16 3.32 -3.75
N SER A 251 8.25 4.07 -3.60
CA SER A 251 8.55 5.24 -4.43
C SER A 251 8.69 4.85 -5.91
N ASN A 252 9.46 3.80 -6.21
CA ASN A 252 9.56 3.28 -7.58
C ASN A 252 8.22 2.80 -8.11
N ARG A 253 7.42 2.09 -7.30
CA ARG A 253 6.07 1.69 -7.73
C ARG A 253 5.21 2.89 -8.10
N ALA A 254 5.20 3.93 -7.26
CA ALA A 254 4.42 5.13 -7.52
C ALA A 254 4.86 5.81 -8.82
N VAL A 255 6.15 6.12 -8.99
CA VAL A 255 6.63 6.82 -10.20
C VAL A 255 6.47 5.96 -11.45
N HIS A 256 6.77 4.66 -11.38
CA HIS A 256 6.66 3.80 -12.56
C HIS A 256 5.21 3.61 -12.99
N GLY A 257 4.29 3.50 -12.02
CA GLY A 257 2.86 3.48 -12.29
C GLY A 257 2.41 4.77 -12.97
N ALA A 258 2.82 5.92 -12.42
CA ALA A 258 2.51 7.23 -12.99
C ALA A 258 3.02 7.34 -14.44
N VAL A 259 4.29 7.03 -14.69
CA VAL A 259 4.88 7.06 -16.05
C VAL A 259 4.18 6.09 -16.99
N TYR A 260 3.80 4.90 -16.52
CA TYR A 260 3.04 3.97 -17.36
C TYR A 260 1.71 4.59 -17.79
N PHE A 261 0.94 5.13 -16.84
CA PHE A 261 -0.39 5.72 -17.11
C PHE A 261 -0.33 7.01 -17.93
N MET A 262 0.67 7.87 -17.71
CA MET A 262 0.88 9.10 -18.48
C MET A 262 1.08 8.86 -19.98
N LYS A 263 1.39 7.62 -20.38
CA LYS A 263 1.61 7.21 -21.77
C LYS A 263 0.43 6.48 -22.39
N GLN A 264 -0.62 6.24 -21.62
CA GLN A 264 -1.78 5.53 -22.13
C GLN A 264 -2.78 6.55 -22.67
N ASP A 265 -3.16 6.41 -23.93
CA ASP A 265 -4.12 7.32 -24.58
C ASP A 265 -5.52 7.25 -23.95
N TYR A 266 -5.82 6.16 -23.23
CA TYR A 266 -7.09 5.99 -22.52
C TYR A 266 -7.10 6.59 -21.11
N ILE A 267 -6.02 7.22 -20.62
CA ILE A 267 -6.00 7.87 -19.29
C ILE A 267 -6.14 9.38 -19.48
N ASP A 268 -7.17 9.97 -18.87
CA ASP A 268 -7.46 11.41 -18.97
C ASP A 268 -6.65 12.24 -17.97
N GLY A 269 -6.26 11.65 -16.84
CA GLY A 269 -5.53 12.36 -15.79
C GLY A 269 -4.90 11.45 -14.74
N VAL A 270 -3.90 12.00 -14.04
CA VAL A 270 -3.16 11.30 -12.98
C VAL A 270 -3.26 12.08 -11.67
N ILE A 271 -3.70 11.42 -10.60
CA ILE A 271 -3.72 11.95 -9.24
C ILE A 271 -2.67 11.22 -8.41
N HIS A 272 -1.69 11.95 -7.90
CA HIS A 272 -0.75 11.46 -6.90
C HIS A 272 -1.28 11.72 -5.49
N VAL A 273 -1.35 10.70 -4.64
CA VAL A 273 -1.73 10.84 -3.23
C VAL A 273 -0.51 10.62 -2.37
N THR A 274 -0.11 11.67 -1.67
CA THR A 274 1.09 11.72 -0.83
C THR A 274 0.74 12.07 0.62
N ALA A 275 1.66 11.87 1.56
CA ALA A 275 1.47 12.18 2.97
C ALA A 275 2.45 13.25 3.46
N PHE A 276 1.97 14.09 4.37
CA PHE A 276 2.77 15.09 5.06
C PHE A 276 3.95 14.45 5.80
N ALA A 277 5.07 15.16 5.83
CA ALA A 277 6.37 14.73 6.37
C ALA A 277 6.94 13.42 5.75
N CYS A 278 6.45 12.99 4.58
CA CYS A 278 7.01 11.83 3.88
C CYS A 278 8.19 12.22 2.96
N GLY A 279 9.42 12.12 3.48
CA GLY A 279 10.64 12.51 2.76
C GLY A 279 10.81 11.88 1.37
N PRO A 280 10.75 10.54 1.23
CA PRO A 280 10.86 9.89 -0.08
C PRO A 280 9.81 10.37 -1.09
N ASP A 281 8.61 10.68 -0.60
CA ASP A 281 7.47 11.03 -1.45
C ASP A 281 7.55 12.45 -1.99
N ALA A 282 8.14 13.38 -1.24
CA ALA A 282 8.45 14.72 -1.74
C ALA A 282 9.35 14.70 -3.00
N MET A 283 10.25 13.71 -3.10
CA MET A 283 11.07 13.51 -4.29
C MET A 283 10.26 12.89 -5.44
N VAL A 284 9.44 11.88 -5.12
CA VAL A 284 8.55 11.20 -6.08
C VAL A 284 7.60 12.20 -6.73
N ASP A 285 6.98 13.06 -5.92
CA ASP A 285 6.02 14.06 -6.37
C ASP A 285 6.61 14.97 -7.46
N ARG A 286 7.78 15.54 -7.20
CA ARG A 286 8.50 16.36 -8.18
C ARG A 286 8.86 15.59 -9.44
N MET A 287 9.31 14.34 -9.31
CA MET A 287 9.61 13.50 -10.47
C MET A 287 8.36 13.27 -11.33
N MET A 288 7.21 12.98 -10.71
CA MET A 288 5.95 12.81 -11.43
C MET A 288 5.50 14.12 -12.10
N GLU A 289 5.61 15.27 -11.44
CA GLU A 289 5.30 16.58 -12.05
C GLU A 289 6.13 16.83 -13.33
N PHE A 290 7.42 16.51 -13.31
CA PHE A 290 8.27 16.65 -14.50
C PHE A 290 7.83 15.71 -15.63
N GLN A 291 7.48 14.46 -15.32
CA GLN A 291 6.98 13.52 -16.33
C GLN A 291 5.61 13.95 -16.87
N ALA A 292 4.70 14.41 -16.01
CA ALA A 292 3.40 14.90 -16.41
C ALA A 292 3.51 16.04 -17.43
N LYS A 293 4.38 17.02 -17.16
CA LYS A 293 4.67 18.12 -18.09
C LYS A 293 5.26 17.63 -19.40
N LYS A 294 6.19 16.67 -19.35
CA LYS A 294 6.82 16.08 -20.53
C LYS A 294 5.81 15.37 -21.45
N TYR A 295 4.83 14.67 -20.87
CA TYR A 295 3.81 13.92 -21.62
C TYR A 295 2.53 14.74 -21.87
N GLY A 296 2.44 16.00 -21.40
CA GLY A 296 1.23 16.82 -21.54
C GLY A 296 0.02 16.31 -20.75
N MET A 297 0.26 15.46 -19.74
CA MET A 297 -0.76 14.78 -18.95
C MET A 297 -1.26 15.68 -17.81
N PRO A 298 -2.59 15.88 -17.66
CA PRO A 298 -3.17 16.49 -16.47
C PRO A 298 -2.73 15.76 -15.20
N PHE A 299 -2.14 16.50 -14.26
CA PHE A 299 -1.60 15.95 -13.03
C PHE A 299 -1.97 16.80 -11.82
N MET A 300 -2.36 16.14 -10.75
CA MET A 300 -2.62 16.77 -9.45
C MET A 300 -1.99 15.94 -8.33
N SER A 301 -1.43 16.62 -7.34
CA SER A 301 -0.95 15.99 -6.11
C SER A 301 -1.84 16.34 -4.92
N ILE A 302 -2.36 15.35 -4.21
CA ILE A 302 -3.15 15.50 -2.98
C ILE A 302 -2.28 15.04 -1.80
N MET A 303 -1.88 16.00 -0.97
CA MET A 303 -1.17 15.73 0.27
C MET A 303 -2.17 15.54 1.42
N VAL A 304 -2.09 14.39 2.08
CA VAL A 304 -2.86 14.07 3.28
C VAL A 304 -2.05 14.37 4.55
N ASP A 305 -2.72 14.84 5.58
CA ASP A 305 -2.18 15.30 6.85
C ASP A 305 -3.15 15.02 8.01
N GLU A 306 -2.77 15.28 9.26
CA GLU A 306 -3.58 14.98 10.45
C GLU A 306 -4.92 15.74 10.46
N HIS A 307 -4.93 16.92 9.84
CA HIS A 307 -6.07 17.82 9.77
C HIS A 307 -6.79 17.77 8.42
N THR A 308 -6.47 16.81 7.54
CA THR A 308 -7.14 16.72 6.24
C THR A 308 -8.64 16.48 6.42
N GLY A 309 -9.43 17.51 6.09
CA GLY A 309 -10.89 17.44 6.09
C GLY A 309 -11.46 17.00 4.76
N GLU A 310 -12.61 16.34 4.79
CA GLU A 310 -13.28 15.78 3.60
C GLU A 310 -13.61 16.83 2.54
N GLY A 311 -14.04 18.03 2.97
CA GLY A 311 -14.40 19.11 2.07
C GLY A 311 -13.24 19.57 1.18
N GLY A 312 -12.02 19.66 1.73
CA GLY A 312 -10.86 20.13 0.98
C GLY A 312 -10.39 19.16 -0.10
N VAL A 313 -10.47 17.84 0.17
CA VAL A 313 -10.15 16.81 -0.82
C VAL A 313 -11.22 16.79 -1.91
N LYS A 314 -12.50 16.86 -1.53
CA LYS A 314 -13.63 16.81 -2.45
C LYS A 314 -13.60 17.94 -3.49
N THR A 315 -13.50 19.20 -3.04
CA THR A 315 -13.49 20.35 -3.95
C THR A 315 -12.32 20.32 -4.93
N ARG A 316 -11.17 19.78 -4.53
CA ARG A 316 -10.01 19.65 -5.42
C ARG A 316 -10.21 18.59 -6.51
N ILE A 317 -10.92 17.52 -6.20
CA ILE A 317 -11.27 16.49 -7.18
C ILE A 317 -12.31 17.03 -8.17
N GLU A 318 -13.36 17.68 -7.66
CA GLU A 318 -14.38 18.34 -8.50
C GLU A 318 -13.72 19.32 -9.48
N ALA A 319 -12.88 20.23 -8.96
CA ALA A 319 -12.15 21.18 -9.80
C ALA A 319 -11.19 20.51 -10.79
N PHE A 320 -10.59 19.37 -10.43
CA PHE A 320 -9.73 18.62 -11.34
C PHE A 320 -10.52 17.99 -12.49
N LEU A 321 -11.66 17.37 -12.19
CA LEU A 321 -12.54 16.79 -13.20
C LEU A 321 -13.16 17.86 -14.10
N ASP A 322 -13.59 18.99 -13.55
CA ASP A 322 -14.09 20.13 -14.33
C ASP A 322 -13.04 20.69 -15.31
N MET A 323 -11.77 20.73 -14.90
CA MET A 323 -10.67 21.10 -15.77
C MET A 323 -10.46 20.09 -16.92
N LEU A 324 -10.67 18.80 -16.67
CA LEU A 324 -10.65 17.77 -17.72
C LEU A 324 -11.83 17.91 -18.68
N ARG A 325 -13.04 18.18 -18.17
CA ARG A 325 -14.25 18.46 -18.99
C ARG A 325 -13.99 19.62 -19.95
N TYR A 326 -13.53 20.75 -19.43
CA TYR A 326 -13.23 21.94 -20.22
C TYR A 326 -12.15 21.68 -21.28
N ARG A 327 -11.12 20.88 -20.96
CA ARG A 327 -10.08 20.52 -21.92
C ARG A 327 -10.65 19.67 -23.06
N ARG A 328 -11.52 18.69 -22.76
CA ARG A 328 -12.16 17.83 -23.77
C ARG A 328 -13.07 18.64 -24.69
N GLU A 329 -13.91 19.52 -24.14
CA GLU A 329 -14.79 20.42 -24.92
C GLU A 329 -14.00 21.33 -25.87
N ARG A 330 -12.81 21.78 -25.47
CA ARG A 330 -11.95 22.62 -26.32
C ARG A 330 -11.25 21.84 -27.42
N ASP A 331 -10.90 20.58 -27.17
CA ASP A 331 -10.21 19.73 -28.16
C ASP A 331 -11.21 19.15 -29.19
N GLU A 332 -12.51 19.13 -28.87
CA GLU A 332 -13.61 18.73 -29.77
C GLU A 332 -14.12 19.85 -30.71
N ASN A 333 -13.82 21.12 -30.41
CA ASN A 333 -14.23 22.30 -31.21
C ASN A 333 -13.11 22.80 -32.13
#